data_AF-A0A950BK23-F1
#
_entry.id   AF-A0A950BK23-F1
#
_cell.length_a   1.000
_cell.length_b   1.000
_cell.length_c   1.000
_cell.angle_alpha   90.00
_cell.angle_beta   90.00
_cell.angle_gamma   90.00
#
_symmetry.space_group_name_H-M   'P 1'
#
loop_
_entity.id
_entity.type
_entity.pdbx_description
1 polymer ?
#
loop_
_entity_poly.entity_id
_entity_poly.type
_entity_poly.pdbx_seq_one_letter_code
_entity_poly.pdbx_strand_id
1 'polypeptide(L)'
;MGHWGVKSYENDDADDALDAGFEEVHGDLYEELMDDRNPLSFEQVQKCLADGRTLTAAVAVLEEMVGAALTRDSTAWDEAARLALAGIVVRHAECGVLIPHDLLNLALEWLEHEEIDWDEETKRRLRREKEISLLRRSRGAPPASGEKG
;
A
#
# COMPACT_ATOMS: atom_id res chain seq x y z
N MET A 1 21.07 -3.77 -3.52
CA MET A 1 19.91 -4.64 -3.78
C MET A 1 19.03 -4.50 -2.57
N GLY A 2 17.86 -3.88 -2.72
CA GLY A 2 16.85 -3.83 -1.67
C GLY A 2 16.36 -5.24 -1.35
N HIS A 3 15.88 -5.46 -0.13
CA HIS A 3 15.45 -6.77 0.32
C HIS A 3 13.96 -6.94 0.05
N TRP A 4 13.60 -7.34 -1.17
CA TRP A 4 12.18 -7.42 -1.54
C TRP A 4 11.56 -8.77 -1.16
N GLY A 5 10.48 -8.70 -0.38
CA GLY A 5 9.56 -9.83 -0.25
C GLY A 5 8.70 -10.00 -1.51
N VAL A 6 7.97 -11.13 -1.60
CA VAL A 6 7.14 -11.46 -2.78
C VAL A 6 5.91 -10.53 -2.88
N LYS A 7 5.46 -9.98 -1.75
CA LYS A 7 4.32 -9.05 -1.70
C LYS A 7 4.78 -7.64 -2.01
N SER A 8 3.93 -6.87 -2.70
CA SER A 8 4.31 -5.52 -3.16
C SER A 8 4.59 -4.53 -2.02
N TYR A 9 4.03 -4.76 -0.83
CA TYR A 9 4.30 -3.95 0.38
C TYR A 9 5.47 -4.46 1.22
N GLU A 10 6.16 -5.53 0.81
CA GLU A 10 7.44 -5.96 1.39
C GLU A 10 8.61 -5.32 0.62
N ASN A 11 8.33 -4.25 -0.11
CA ASN A 11 9.31 -3.35 -0.69
C ASN A 11 9.70 -2.32 0.38
N ASP A 12 11.00 -2.09 0.55
CA ASP A 12 11.54 -1.22 1.60
C ASP A 12 10.89 0.17 1.61
N ASP A 13 10.72 0.81 0.44
CA ASP A 13 10.11 2.14 0.35
C ASP A 13 8.61 2.13 0.71
N ALA A 14 7.90 1.05 0.41
CA ALA A 14 6.50 0.90 0.82
C ALA A 14 6.37 0.75 2.34
N ASP A 15 7.26 -0.04 2.95
CA ASP A 15 7.28 -0.28 4.39
C ASP A 15 7.57 1.03 5.14
N ASP A 16 8.63 1.74 4.74
CA ASP A 16 8.99 3.05 5.29
C ASP A 16 7.85 4.07 5.15
N ALA A 17 7.22 4.14 3.97
CA ALA A 17 6.11 5.06 3.73
C ALA A 17 4.85 4.70 4.53
N LEU A 18 4.57 3.41 4.72
CA LEU A 18 3.45 2.95 5.55
C LEU A 18 3.66 3.32 7.01
N ASP A 19 4.84 3.03 7.56
CA ASP A 19 5.19 3.32 8.95
C ASP A 19 5.15 4.83 9.22
N ALA A 20 5.76 5.64 8.36
CA ALA A 20 5.70 7.09 8.45
C ALA A 20 4.26 7.62 8.32
N GLY A 21 3.44 7.03 7.43
CA GLY A 21 2.04 7.40 7.29
C GLY A 21 1.18 7.04 8.52
N PHE A 22 1.50 5.94 9.22
CA PHE A 22 0.83 5.59 10.47
C PHE A 22 1.28 6.49 11.62
N GLU A 23 2.58 6.76 11.73
CA GLU A 23 3.12 7.67 12.73
C GLU A 23 2.54 9.09 12.58
N GLU A 24 2.51 9.63 11.37
CA GLU A 24 1.98 10.98 11.10
C GLU A 24 0.51 11.12 11.51
N VAL A 25 -0.32 10.09 11.27
CA VAL A 25 -1.77 10.17 11.51
C VAL A 25 -2.15 9.79 12.94
N HIS A 26 -1.46 8.80 13.53
CA HIS A 26 -1.87 8.18 14.80
C HIS A 26 -0.88 8.40 15.94
N GLY A 27 0.36 8.84 15.69
CA GLY A 27 1.36 9.23 16.68
C GLY A 27 1.49 8.22 17.83
N ASP A 28 1.15 8.64 19.04
CA ASP A 28 1.18 7.83 20.27
C ASP A 28 0.49 6.45 20.13
N LEU A 29 -0.61 6.37 19.37
CA LEU A 29 -1.30 5.09 19.16
C LEU A 29 -0.47 4.14 18.28
N TYR A 30 0.24 4.67 17.30
CA TYR A 30 1.16 3.87 16.49
C TYR A 30 2.30 3.34 17.36
N GLU A 31 2.91 4.20 18.20
CA GLU A 31 3.96 3.80 19.14
C GLU A 31 3.47 2.71 20.13
N GLU A 32 2.28 2.87 20.71
CA GLU A 32 1.70 1.88 21.62
C GLU A 32 1.47 0.54 20.92
N LEU A 33 1.00 0.57 19.68
CA LEU A 33 0.70 -0.65 18.93
C LEU A 33 1.95 -1.36 18.41
N MET A 34 3.05 -0.64 18.20
CA MET A 34 4.33 -1.21 17.76
C MET A 34 5.22 -1.70 18.91
N ASP A 35 4.81 -1.48 20.16
CA ASP A 35 5.49 -2.01 21.33
C ASP A 35 5.51 -3.56 21.32
N ASP A 36 6.68 -4.17 21.52
CA ASP A 36 6.85 -5.63 21.58
C ASP A 36 5.96 -6.34 22.62
N ARG A 37 5.43 -5.60 23.59
CA ARG A 37 4.50 -6.10 24.62
C ARG A 37 3.06 -6.16 24.13
N ASN A 38 2.74 -5.57 22.99
CA ASN A 38 1.41 -5.63 22.39
C ASN A 38 1.10 -7.07 21.96
N PRO A 39 -0.01 -7.67 22.43
CA PRO A 39 -0.38 -9.03 22.07
C PRO A 39 -0.95 -9.17 20.64
N LEU A 40 -1.23 -8.07 19.94
CA LEU A 40 -1.76 -8.09 18.59
C LEU A 40 -0.69 -8.55 17.59
N SER A 41 -1.10 -9.33 16.60
CA SER A 41 -0.23 -9.62 15.47
C SER A 41 -0.06 -8.38 14.59
N PHE A 42 1.01 -8.36 13.78
CA PHE A 42 1.26 -7.29 12.81
C PHE A 42 0.04 -7.02 11.90
N GLU A 43 -0.64 -8.07 11.42
CA GLU A 43 -1.85 -7.91 10.59
C GLU A 43 -3.02 -7.27 11.36
N GLN A 44 -3.12 -7.52 12.66
CA GLN A 44 -4.16 -6.91 13.50
C GLN A 44 -3.84 -5.43 13.77
N VAL A 45 -2.59 -5.11 14.10
CA VAL A 45 -2.11 -3.72 14.27
C VAL A 45 -2.40 -2.90 13.02
N GLN A 46 -2.05 -3.43 11.86
CA GLN A 46 -2.24 -2.75 10.60
C GLN A 46 -3.71 -2.52 10.24
N LYS A 47 -4.61 -3.45 10.62
CA LYS A 47 -6.07 -3.22 10.50
C LYS A 47 -6.60 -2.15 11.45
N CYS A 48 -5.97 -1.96 12.61
CA CYS A 48 -6.34 -0.90 13.53
C CYS A 48 -5.91 0.47 13.01
N LEU A 49 -4.76 0.55 12.33
CA LEU A 49 -4.17 1.80 11.87
C LEU A 49 -4.68 2.22 10.49
N ALA A 50 -4.89 1.28 9.57
CA ALA A 50 -5.19 1.60 8.18
C ALA A 50 -6.56 2.30 8.02
N ASP A 51 -6.52 3.54 7.53
CA ASP A 51 -7.68 4.31 7.09
C ASP A 51 -7.36 5.14 5.83
N GLY A 52 -8.30 5.97 5.38
CA GLY A 52 -8.08 6.83 4.20
C GLY A 52 -7.06 7.95 4.42
N ARG A 53 -6.85 8.38 5.67
CA ARG A 53 -5.87 9.41 6.04
C ARG A 53 -4.47 8.82 6.02
N THR A 54 -4.28 7.62 6.58
CA THR A 54 -2.98 6.93 6.54
C THR A 54 -2.58 6.57 5.11
N LEU A 55 -3.55 6.21 4.26
CA LEU A 55 -3.30 6.02 2.83
C LEU A 55 -2.76 7.30 2.18
N THR A 56 -3.40 8.43 2.46
CA THR A 56 -3.01 9.73 1.91
C THR A 56 -1.64 10.15 2.41
N ALA A 57 -1.37 9.97 3.71
CA ALA A 57 -0.08 10.30 4.33
C ALA A 57 1.05 9.42 3.77
N ALA A 58 0.85 8.11 3.67
CA ALA A 58 1.85 7.19 3.12
C ALA A 58 2.18 7.51 1.65
N VAL A 59 1.18 7.86 0.83
CA VAL A 59 1.42 8.29 -0.55
C VAL A 59 2.23 9.59 -0.60
N ALA A 60 1.94 10.56 0.27
CA ALA A 60 2.68 11.81 0.33
C ALA A 60 4.15 11.59 0.75
N VAL A 61 4.40 10.71 1.73
CA VAL A 61 5.77 10.33 2.11
C VAL A 61 6.50 9.70 0.93
N LEU A 62 5.85 8.80 0.19
CA LEU A 62 6.47 8.19 -0.99
C LEU A 62 6.77 9.22 -2.10
N GLU A 63 5.89 10.20 -2.33
CA GLU A 63 6.16 11.31 -3.26
C GLU A 63 7.40 12.12 -2.85
N GLU A 64 7.60 12.33 -1.55
CA GLU A 64 8.79 13.01 -1.01
C GLU A 64 10.06 12.17 -1.17
N MET A 65 9.99 10.86 -0.91
CA MET A 65 11.11 9.92 -1.11
C MET A 65 11.56 9.86 -2.57
N VAL A 66 10.60 9.80 -3.50
CA VAL A 66 10.86 9.85 -4.95
C VAL A 66 11.35 11.25 -5.38
N GLY A 67 11.00 12.28 -4.61
CA GLY A 67 11.30 13.68 -4.94
C GLY A 67 10.46 14.20 -6.11
N ALA A 68 9.31 13.58 -6.38
CA ALA A 68 8.43 13.95 -7.48
C ALA A 68 6.96 13.66 -7.15
N ALA A 69 6.09 14.62 -7.48
CA ALA A 69 4.66 14.43 -7.35
C ALA A 69 4.15 13.25 -8.20
N LEU A 70 3.16 12.54 -7.67
CA LEU A 70 2.49 11.42 -8.28
C LEU A 70 1.61 11.94 -9.42
N THR A 71 2.15 11.87 -10.63
CA THR A 71 1.43 12.16 -11.86
C THR A 71 1.58 10.99 -12.81
N ARG A 72 0.51 10.68 -13.56
CA ARG A 72 0.45 9.48 -14.41
C ARG A 72 1.58 9.40 -15.44
N ASP A 73 2.00 10.56 -15.94
CA ASP A 73 3.04 10.67 -16.98
C ASP A 73 4.45 10.91 -16.38
N SER A 74 4.60 10.79 -15.05
CA SER A 74 5.87 11.03 -14.39
C SER A 74 6.88 9.92 -14.70
N THR A 75 7.94 10.28 -15.43
CA THR A 75 9.07 9.39 -15.67
C THR A 75 10.02 9.31 -14.47
N ALA A 76 9.78 10.12 -13.42
CA ALA A 76 10.61 10.13 -12.21
C ALA A 76 10.39 8.88 -11.34
N TRP A 77 9.25 8.21 -11.51
CA TRP A 77 8.91 6.99 -10.78
C TRP A 77 9.49 5.80 -11.53
N ASP A 78 10.57 5.24 -10.98
CA ASP A 78 11.15 3.98 -11.46
C ASP A 78 10.29 2.77 -11.06
N GLU A 79 10.72 1.58 -11.47
CA GLU A 79 9.98 0.34 -11.20
C GLU A 79 9.82 0.03 -9.70
N ALA A 80 10.82 0.38 -8.88
CA ALA A 80 10.80 0.14 -7.44
C ALA A 80 9.79 1.07 -6.76
N ALA A 81 9.81 2.37 -7.08
CA ALA A 81 8.85 3.34 -6.58
C ALA A 81 7.41 3.02 -7.02
N ARG A 82 7.24 2.54 -8.26
CA ARG A 82 5.92 2.09 -8.76
C ARG A 82 5.40 0.88 -7.99
N LEU A 83 6.28 -0.08 -7.72
CA LEU A 83 5.95 -1.24 -6.89
C LEU A 83 5.61 -0.79 -5.46
N ALA A 84 6.35 0.17 -4.90
CA ALA A 84 6.13 0.68 -3.57
C ALA A 84 4.72 1.30 -3.43
N LEU A 85 4.31 2.14 -4.39
CA LEU A 85 2.97 2.70 -4.43
C LEU A 85 1.90 1.61 -4.49
N ALA A 86 2.09 0.62 -5.36
CA ALA A 86 1.18 -0.51 -5.46
C ALA A 86 1.11 -1.29 -4.13
N GLY A 87 2.22 -1.44 -3.43
CA GLY A 87 2.31 -2.00 -2.08
C GLY A 87 1.43 -1.27 -1.08
N ILE A 88 1.59 0.05 -0.96
CA ILE A 88 0.79 0.90 -0.06
C ILE A 88 -0.71 0.73 -0.34
N VAL A 89 -1.10 0.77 -1.62
CA VAL A 89 -2.50 0.64 -2.05
C VAL A 89 -3.04 -0.76 -1.75
N VAL A 90 -2.27 -1.81 -2.05
CA VAL A 90 -2.64 -3.20 -1.74
C VAL A 90 -2.81 -3.38 -0.24
N ARG A 91 -1.91 -2.83 0.58
CA ARG A 91 -1.97 -2.98 2.04
C ARG A 91 -3.24 -2.37 2.63
N HIS A 92 -3.57 -1.15 2.21
CA HIS A 92 -4.80 -0.49 2.61
C HIS A 92 -6.05 -1.24 2.12
N ALA A 93 -6.03 -1.77 0.89
CA ALA A 93 -7.12 -2.58 0.37
C ALA A 93 -7.29 -3.92 1.13
N GLU A 94 -6.19 -4.58 1.53
CA GLU A 94 -6.22 -5.78 2.38
C GLU A 94 -6.84 -5.49 3.77
N CYS A 95 -6.66 -4.28 4.28
CA CYS A 95 -7.28 -3.81 5.53
C CYS A 95 -8.73 -3.32 5.36
N GLY A 96 -9.28 -3.33 4.13
CA GLY A 96 -10.66 -2.94 3.86
C GLY A 96 -10.87 -1.44 3.66
N VAL A 97 -9.79 -0.66 3.49
CA VAL A 97 -9.88 0.77 3.21
C VAL A 97 -10.39 1.00 1.79
N LEU A 98 -11.32 1.94 1.63
CA LEU A 98 -11.80 2.38 0.31
C LEU A 98 -10.71 3.19 -0.38
N ILE A 99 -10.20 2.67 -1.49
CA ILE A 99 -9.12 3.31 -2.27
C ILE A 99 -9.73 4.30 -3.27
N PRO A 100 -9.23 5.55 -3.34
CA PRO A 100 -9.61 6.51 -4.37
C PRO A 100 -9.43 5.93 -5.78
N HIS A 101 -10.38 6.18 -6.67
CA HIS A 101 -10.46 5.53 -7.98
C HIS A 101 -9.20 5.75 -8.84
N ASP A 102 -8.64 6.95 -8.83
CA ASP A 102 -7.45 7.27 -9.63
C ASP A 102 -6.21 6.53 -9.11
N LEU A 103 -6.05 6.48 -7.79
CA LEU A 103 -4.97 5.75 -7.13
C LEU A 103 -5.09 4.24 -7.34
N LEU A 104 -6.32 3.72 -7.29
CA LEU A 104 -6.61 2.32 -7.56
C LEU A 104 -6.25 1.93 -8.99
N ASN A 105 -6.64 2.75 -9.98
CA ASN A 105 -6.33 2.49 -11.38
C ASN A 105 -4.82 2.58 -11.65
N LEU A 106 -4.13 3.53 -11.02
CA LEU A 106 -2.69 3.67 -11.17
C LEU A 106 -1.94 2.45 -10.61
N ALA A 107 -2.29 2.00 -9.40
CA ALA A 107 -1.71 0.79 -8.82
C ALA A 107 -1.98 -0.46 -9.68
N LEU A 108 -3.19 -0.58 -10.24
CA LEU A 108 -3.52 -1.66 -11.17
C LEU A 108 -2.66 -1.62 -12.44
N GLU A 109 -2.56 -0.45 -13.06
CA GLU A 109 -1.77 -0.23 -14.28
C GLU A 109 -0.30 -0.60 -14.06
N TRP A 110 0.29 -0.17 -12.95
CA TRP A 110 1.69 -0.45 -12.61
C TRP A 110 1.95 -1.90 -12.23
N LEU A 111 1.02 -2.57 -11.53
CA LEU A 111 1.13 -4.01 -11.28
C LEU A 111 0.98 -4.85 -12.56
N GLU A 112 0.12 -4.44 -13.48
CA GLU A 112 -0.07 -5.14 -14.76
C GLU A 112 1.16 -5.04 -15.67
N HIS A 113 1.90 -3.93 -15.58
CA HIS A 113 3.11 -3.65 -16.36
C HIS A 113 4.38 -3.67 -15.50
N GLU A 114 4.41 -4.51 -14.47
CA GLU A 114 5.63 -4.67 -13.68
C GLU A 114 6.74 -5.30 -14.53
N GLU A 115 7.88 -4.61 -14.61
CA GLU A 115 9.05 -4.96 -15.42
C GLU A 115 10.24 -5.51 -14.59
N ILE A 116 10.08 -5.58 -13.27
CA ILE A 116 11.09 -6.07 -12.34
C ILE A 116 11.43 -7.53 -12.62
N ASP A 117 12.74 -7.84 -12.63
CA ASP A 117 13.24 -9.22 -12.64
C ASP A 117 13.28 -9.80 -11.22
N TRP A 118 12.59 -10.92 -11.01
CA TRP A 118 12.42 -11.54 -9.69
C TRP A 118 13.08 -12.91 -9.62
N ASP A 119 13.90 -13.12 -8.61
CA ASP A 119 14.50 -14.43 -8.30
C ASP A 119 13.44 -15.54 -8.18
N GLU A 120 12.28 -15.21 -7.61
CA GLU A 120 11.14 -16.12 -7.45
C GLU A 120 9.95 -15.77 -8.38
N GLU A 121 10.22 -15.59 -9.68
CA GLU A 121 9.25 -15.13 -10.70
C GLU A 121 7.86 -15.81 -10.61
N THR A 122 7.81 -17.13 -10.43
CA THR A 122 6.52 -17.85 -10.34
C THR A 122 5.73 -17.46 -9.10
N LYS A 123 6.39 -17.32 -7.94
CA LYS A 123 5.72 -16.90 -6.70
C LYS A 123 5.28 -15.44 -6.80
N ARG A 124 6.11 -14.57 -7.39
CA ARG A 124 5.73 -13.19 -7.67
C ARG A 124 4.50 -13.11 -8.57
N ARG A 125 4.50 -13.85 -9.69
CA ARG A 125 3.35 -13.87 -10.61
C ARG A 125 2.04 -14.23 -9.89
N LEU A 126 2.05 -15.31 -9.11
CA LEU A 126 0.89 -15.74 -8.34
C LEU A 126 0.44 -14.70 -7.30
N ARG A 127 1.39 -13.99 -6.67
CA ARG A 127 1.08 -12.92 -5.73
C ARG A 127 0.49 -11.71 -6.44
N ARG A 128 1.12 -11.25 -7.52
CA ARG A 128 0.66 -10.16 -8.37
C ARG A 128 -0.76 -10.39 -8.89
N GLU A 129 -1.08 -11.59 -9.35
CA GLU A 129 -2.44 -11.98 -9.75
C GLU A 129 -3.46 -11.84 -8.62
N LYS A 130 -3.09 -12.21 -7.38
CA LYS A 130 -3.94 -12.05 -6.20
C LYS A 130 -4.15 -10.58 -5.84
N GLU A 131 -3.09 -9.78 -5.90
CA GLU A 131 -3.11 -8.34 -5.62
C GLU A 131 -4.00 -7.60 -6.64
N ILE A 132 -3.79 -7.84 -7.94
CA ILE A 132 -4.64 -7.29 -9.00
C ILE A 132 -6.11 -7.70 -8.80
N SER A 133 -6.35 -8.98 -8.48
CA SER A 133 -7.71 -9.47 -8.23
C SER A 133 -8.36 -8.82 -7.02
N LEU A 134 -7.61 -8.55 -5.96
CA LEU A 134 -8.08 -7.81 -4.79
C LEU A 134 -8.50 -6.39 -5.19
N LEU A 135 -7.61 -5.63 -5.82
CA LEU A 135 -7.85 -4.24 -6.21
C LEU A 135 -9.06 -4.12 -7.17
N ARG A 136 -9.19 -5.04 -8.13
CA ARG A 136 -10.35 -5.09 -9.04
C ARG A 136 -11.67 -5.34 -8.31
N ARG A 137 -11.68 -6.13 -7.23
CA ARG A 137 -12.88 -6.32 -6.41
C ARG A 137 -13.23 -5.06 -5.62
N SER A 138 -12.22 -4.36 -5.10
CA SER A 138 -12.42 -3.09 -4.38
C SER A 138 -13.00 -1.98 -5.27
N ARG A 139 -12.73 -2.02 -6.59
CA ARG A 139 -13.33 -1.09 -7.57
C ARG A 139 -14.87 -1.16 -7.65
N GLY A 140 -15.45 -2.30 -7.27
CA GLY A 140 -16.88 -2.56 -7.38
C GLY A 140 -17.68 -2.43 -6.08
N ALA A 141 -17.05 -2.07 -4.96
CA ALA A 141 -17.75 -1.94 -3.69
C ALA A 141 -18.49 -0.58 -3.63
N PRO A 142 -19.84 -0.56 -3.59
CA PRO A 142 -20.55 0.67 -3.25
C PRO A 142 -20.15 1.11 -1.83
N PRO A 143 -20.13 2.42 -1.53
CA PRO A 143 -19.89 2.88 -0.17
C PRO A 143 -20.91 2.24 0.76
N ALA A 144 -20.46 1.62 1.84
CA ALA A 144 -21.30 1.06 2.88
C ALA A 144 -22.16 2.19 3.47
N SER A 145 -23.34 2.39 2.88
CA SER A 145 -24.36 3.30 3.39
C SER A 145 -25.14 2.53 4.46
N GLY A 146 -24.78 2.74 5.72
CA GLY A 146 -25.53 2.34 6.90
C GLY A 146 -24.96 3.13 8.08
N GLU A 147 -25.70 3.89 8.88
CA GLU A 147 -27.13 3.96 9.11
C GLU A 147 -27.52 5.42 9.39
N LYS A 148 -28.67 5.85 8.85
CA LYS A 148 -29.52 6.83 9.51
C LYS A 148 -30.67 6.05 10.12
N GLY A 149 -30.73 6.06 11.45
CA GLY A 149 -31.88 5.66 12.28
C GLY A 149 -31.98 6.64 13.43
#